data_AF-A0A2E7AVB3-F1
#
_entry.id   AF-A0A2E7AVB3-F1
#
_cell.length_a   1.000
_cell.length_b   1.000
_cell.length_c   1.000
_cell.angle_alpha   90.00
_cell.angle_beta   90.00
_cell.angle_gamma   90.00
#
_symmetry.space_group_name_H-M   'P 1'
#
loop_
_entity.id
_entity.type
_entity.pdbx_description
1 polymer ?
#
loop_
_entity_poly.entity_id
_entity_poly.type
_entity_poly.pdbx_seq_one_letter_code
_entity_poly.pdbx_strand_id
1 'polypeptide(L)'
;MTSTYTTNLGIEKIATGDQSGTWGDTTNTNFDILDQAVNGILALTLSSAGSSGSPTDIPVTNGAVSNGRNKFIEFTDGGDLGGTAYVRLTPNDAEKIVFVRNSLSSNRSVILFQGTYNASNDFELANGKDAVLKFSGSGSGATVTQVFVDLLATTVSANLTGNVTGNVTGAVTGNVTGNLTGNVTGDLTGNVTGNVTGNVTSTGSSSFSSIDVNGGAVDGTPIGASSASTGAFTTLSTTGTATLPTVDINAGSIDGTNIGASTPGAGTFNALATTGDNIRIDTSQTPANSSASGTKGEIAYDTDYIYVCVATNTWKRVALSTF
;
A
#
# COMPACT_ATOMS: atom_id res chain seq x y z
N MET A 1 14.32 11.34 -83.41
CA MET A 1 14.82 10.26 -82.55
C MET A 1 13.90 10.15 -81.35
N THR A 2 13.62 8.94 -80.87
CA THR A 2 12.81 8.74 -79.65
C THR A 2 13.67 9.01 -78.42
N SER A 3 13.20 9.86 -77.50
CA SER A 3 13.86 10.10 -76.23
C SER A 3 13.92 8.82 -75.38
N THR A 4 15.02 8.64 -74.64
CA THR A 4 15.15 7.58 -73.64
C THR A 4 15.37 8.22 -72.28
N TYR A 5 15.05 7.50 -71.20
CA TYR A 5 15.01 8.07 -69.86
C TYR A 5 15.68 7.14 -68.84
N THR A 6 16.14 7.68 -67.72
CA THR A 6 16.56 6.87 -66.56
C THR A 6 15.37 6.14 -65.93
N THR A 7 15.63 5.02 -65.27
CA THR A 7 14.58 4.10 -64.80
C THR A 7 13.68 4.69 -63.71
N ASN A 8 14.26 5.40 -62.73
CA ASN A 8 13.56 5.73 -61.49
C ASN A 8 13.04 7.18 -61.44
N LEU A 9 13.80 8.14 -61.96
CA LEU A 9 13.51 9.58 -61.95
C LEU A 9 13.02 10.10 -63.30
N GLY A 10 13.11 9.29 -64.37
CA GLY A 10 12.69 9.68 -65.70
C GLY A 10 13.51 10.82 -66.30
N ILE A 11 14.81 10.89 -65.99
CA ILE A 11 15.71 11.91 -66.53
C ILE A 11 15.95 11.61 -68.01
N GLU A 12 15.70 12.58 -68.89
CA GLU A 12 15.93 12.42 -70.32
C GLU A 12 17.42 12.25 -70.62
N LYS A 13 17.74 11.19 -71.37
CA LYS A 13 19.08 10.87 -71.84
C LYS A 13 19.34 11.55 -73.17
N ILE A 14 20.61 11.91 -73.39
CA ILE A 14 21.08 12.45 -74.66
C ILE A 14 20.86 11.41 -75.76
N ALA A 15 20.17 11.79 -76.83
CA ALA A 15 19.84 10.90 -77.94
C ALA A 15 21.06 10.56 -78.81
N THR A 16 21.05 9.38 -79.43
CA THR A 16 22.14 8.90 -80.30
C THR A 16 22.27 9.72 -81.59
N GLY A 17 22.97 10.84 -81.55
CA GLY A 17 23.36 11.63 -82.72
C GLY A 17 23.66 13.09 -82.41
N ASP A 18 22.94 13.69 -81.45
CA ASP A 18 23.28 15.01 -80.91
C ASP A 18 24.31 14.83 -79.80
N GLN A 19 25.53 15.32 -79.98
CA GLN A 19 26.64 15.16 -79.02
C GLN A 19 27.02 13.69 -78.73
N SER A 20 26.68 12.75 -79.63
CA SER A 20 27.01 11.33 -79.46
C SER A 20 28.51 11.07 -79.59
N GLY A 21 29.05 10.29 -78.65
CA GLY A 21 30.45 9.95 -78.48
C GLY A 21 30.73 9.66 -77.02
N THR A 22 32.00 9.53 -76.62
CA THR A 22 32.40 9.24 -75.23
C THR A 22 31.71 10.16 -74.22
N TRP A 23 31.47 11.42 -74.57
CA TRP A 23 30.84 12.40 -73.68
C TRP A 23 29.34 12.15 -73.47
N GLY A 24 28.58 11.84 -74.53
CA GLY A 24 27.16 11.47 -74.41
C GLY A 24 26.95 10.18 -73.64
N ASP A 25 27.78 9.15 -73.90
CA ASP A 25 27.71 7.86 -73.22
C ASP A 25 28.07 7.98 -71.73
N THR A 26 29.14 8.71 -71.42
CA THR A 26 29.54 8.99 -70.03
C THR A 26 28.47 9.80 -69.30
N THR A 27 27.86 10.79 -69.96
CA THR A 27 26.78 11.60 -69.37
C THR A 27 25.54 10.75 -69.07
N ASN A 28 25.09 9.95 -70.03
CA ASN A 28 23.95 9.05 -69.83
C ASN A 28 24.22 8.01 -68.72
N THR A 29 25.45 7.47 -68.66
CA THR A 29 25.87 6.56 -67.60
C THR A 29 25.86 7.25 -66.22
N ASN A 30 26.33 8.49 -66.14
CA ASN A 30 26.27 9.29 -64.91
C ASN A 30 24.82 9.58 -64.50
N PHE A 31 23.91 9.80 -65.45
CA PHE A 31 22.49 9.91 -65.14
C PHE A 31 21.92 8.62 -64.55
N ASP A 32 22.24 7.46 -65.11
CA ASP A 32 21.83 6.16 -64.54
C ASP A 32 22.40 5.94 -63.13
N ILE A 33 23.65 6.34 -62.90
CA ILE A 33 24.30 6.26 -61.59
C ILE A 33 23.58 7.16 -60.56
N LEU A 34 23.28 8.40 -60.93
CA LEU A 34 22.58 9.35 -60.06
C LEU A 34 21.16 8.86 -59.76
N ASP A 35 20.47 8.37 -60.78
CA ASP A 35 19.12 7.81 -60.69
C ASP A 35 19.06 6.64 -59.69
N GLN A 36 20.00 5.69 -59.82
CA GLN A 36 20.13 4.57 -58.92
C GLN A 36 20.52 5.01 -57.49
N ALA A 37 21.41 5.99 -57.34
CA ALA A 37 21.83 6.47 -56.03
C ALA A 37 20.72 7.20 -55.27
N VAL A 38 19.83 7.89 -55.99
CA VAL A 38 18.76 8.70 -55.39
C VAL A 38 17.51 7.88 -55.05
N ASN A 39 17.13 6.93 -55.91
CA ASN A 39 15.87 6.17 -55.77
C ASN A 39 15.97 4.66 -56.08
N GLY A 40 17.17 4.14 -56.33
CA GLY A 40 17.34 2.71 -56.62
C GLY A 40 16.91 1.83 -55.44
N ILE A 41 16.05 0.85 -55.75
CA ILE A 41 15.56 -0.20 -54.85
C ILE A 41 16.02 -1.53 -55.44
N LEU A 42 16.77 -2.30 -54.67
CA LEU A 42 17.30 -3.60 -55.07
C LEU A 42 16.80 -4.69 -54.13
N ALA A 43 16.22 -5.76 -54.68
CA ALA A 43 16.10 -7.04 -53.99
C ALA A 43 17.29 -7.92 -54.41
N LEU A 44 18.26 -8.10 -53.51
CA LEU A 44 19.44 -8.90 -53.73
C LEU A 44 19.22 -10.31 -53.16
N THR A 45 19.10 -11.30 -54.05
CA THR A 45 19.04 -12.71 -53.63
C THR A 45 20.45 -13.23 -53.35
N LEU A 46 20.70 -13.60 -52.10
CA LEU A 46 21.94 -14.22 -51.66
C LEU A 46 21.94 -15.70 -52.06
N SER A 47 23.03 -16.15 -52.68
CA SER A 47 23.18 -17.54 -53.12
C SER A 47 23.80 -18.45 -52.07
N SER A 48 24.42 -17.88 -51.03
CA SER A 48 25.01 -18.62 -49.91
C SER A 48 25.14 -17.70 -48.69
N ALA A 49 25.34 -18.30 -47.51
CA ALA A 49 25.68 -17.54 -46.30
C ALA A 49 27.06 -16.86 -46.40
N GLY A 50 27.99 -17.41 -47.20
CA GLY A 50 29.36 -16.92 -47.29
C GLY A 50 30.11 -16.99 -45.95
N SER A 51 31.11 -16.15 -45.80
CA SER A 51 31.90 -15.99 -44.55
C SER A 51 32.56 -14.61 -44.51
N SER A 52 33.20 -14.25 -43.40
CA SER A 52 34.00 -13.02 -43.30
C SER A 52 35.15 -12.95 -44.32
N GLY A 53 35.72 -14.10 -44.71
CA GLY A 53 36.78 -14.18 -45.73
C GLY A 53 36.27 -14.30 -47.17
N SER A 54 35.01 -14.72 -47.35
CA SER A 54 34.36 -14.85 -48.67
C SER A 54 32.89 -14.43 -48.56
N PRO A 55 32.63 -13.11 -48.43
CA PRO A 55 31.28 -12.57 -48.34
C PRO A 55 30.62 -12.42 -49.71
N THR A 56 29.34 -12.09 -49.72
CA THR A 56 28.68 -11.50 -50.89
C THR A 56 29.01 -10.02 -50.97
N ASP A 57 29.69 -9.59 -52.04
CA ASP A 57 30.03 -8.17 -52.23
C ASP A 57 28.86 -7.38 -52.84
N ILE A 58 28.58 -6.20 -52.29
CA ILE A 58 27.71 -5.17 -52.86
C ILE A 58 28.57 -3.98 -53.32
N PRO A 59 29.04 -3.95 -54.57
CA PRO A 59 30.02 -2.96 -55.00
C PRO A 59 29.39 -1.58 -55.25
N VAL A 60 30.20 -0.55 -55.09
CA VAL A 60 30.05 0.82 -55.62
C VAL A 60 31.09 0.97 -56.73
N THR A 61 30.77 0.48 -57.92
CA THR A 61 31.70 0.43 -59.06
C THR A 61 31.89 1.81 -59.68
N ASN A 62 33.13 2.22 -59.92
CA ASN A 62 33.43 3.49 -60.58
C ASN A 62 32.93 3.49 -62.04
N GLY A 63 32.25 4.54 -62.45
CA GLY A 63 31.76 4.71 -63.82
C GLY A 63 30.66 3.74 -64.24
N ALA A 64 30.05 2.99 -63.33
CA ALA A 64 28.94 2.09 -63.63
C ALA A 64 27.89 2.04 -62.50
N VAL A 65 26.66 1.69 -62.87
CA VAL A 65 25.62 1.26 -61.91
C VAL A 65 26.09 -0.01 -61.18
N SER A 66 25.70 -0.16 -59.92
CA SER A 66 26.17 -1.27 -59.09
C SER A 66 25.29 -1.46 -57.85
N ASN A 67 25.28 -2.67 -57.28
CA ASN A 67 24.33 -3.04 -56.24
C ASN A 67 24.44 -2.14 -54.99
N GLY A 68 25.66 -1.80 -54.57
CA GLY A 68 25.92 -0.95 -53.41
C GLY A 68 25.52 0.53 -53.61
N ARG A 69 25.27 0.98 -54.85
CA ARG A 69 24.79 2.34 -55.11
C ARG A 69 23.32 2.53 -54.74
N ASN A 70 22.51 1.47 -54.72
CA ASN A 70 21.08 1.58 -54.42
C ASN A 70 20.84 2.27 -53.07
N LYS A 71 19.72 2.99 -52.99
CA LYS A 71 19.29 3.65 -51.75
C LYS A 71 18.69 2.65 -50.77
N PHE A 72 17.97 1.66 -51.28
CA PHE A 72 17.38 0.56 -50.52
C PHE A 72 17.88 -0.78 -51.05
N ILE A 73 18.33 -1.66 -50.16
CA ILE A 73 18.75 -3.03 -50.49
C ILE A 73 18.02 -4.01 -49.56
N GLU A 74 17.18 -4.86 -50.14
CA GLU A 74 16.57 -6.00 -49.46
C GLU A 74 17.36 -7.26 -49.75
N PHE A 75 17.84 -7.91 -48.70
CA PHE A 75 18.48 -9.23 -48.80
C PHE A 75 17.43 -10.32 -48.73
N THR A 76 17.37 -11.13 -49.78
CA THR A 76 16.46 -12.28 -49.91
C THR A 76 17.28 -13.56 -50.13
N ASP A 77 16.65 -14.72 -49.99
CA ASP A 77 17.23 -16.01 -50.36
C ASP A 77 16.23 -16.84 -51.20
N GLY A 78 16.75 -17.78 -51.99
CA GLY A 78 15.91 -18.76 -52.71
C GLY A 78 15.51 -19.97 -51.86
N GLY A 79 16.01 -20.04 -50.63
CA GLY A 79 15.89 -21.13 -49.67
C GLY A 79 16.91 -20.94 -48.54
N ASP A 80 16.80 -21.71 -47.45
CA ASP A 80 17.66 -21.53 -46.27
C ASP A 80 19.15 -21.61 -46.62
N LEU A 81 19.87 -20.52 -46.32
CA LEU A 81 21.32 -20.40 -46.55
C LEU A 81 22.16 -21.22 -45.56
N GLY A 82 21.55 -21.79 -44.53
CA GLY A 82 22.18 -22.66 -43.54
C GLY A 82 22.91 -21.93 -42.39
N GLY A 83 22.99 -20.60 -42.44
CA GLY A 83 23.68 -19.80 -41.42
C GLY A 83 23.53 -18.29 -41.62
N THR A 84 24.23 -17.51 -40.78
CA THR A 84 24.30 -16.05 -40.90
C THR A 84 24.98 -15.66 -42.20
N ALA A 85 24.35 -14.77 -42.97
CA ALA A 85 24.89 -14.32 -44.23
C ALA A 85 25.90 -13.18 -44.05
N TYR A 86 26.99 -13.19 -44.81
CA TYR A 86 28.03 -12.16 -44.78
C TYR A 86 27.95 -11.30 -46.06
N VAL A 87 27.72 -10.01 -45.91
CA VAL A 87 27.61 -9.04 -47.00
C VAL A 87 28.58 -7.88 -46.78
N ARG A 88 29.35 -7.52 -47.82
CA ARG A 88 30.39 -6.49 -47.75
C ARG A 88 30.19 -5.37 -48.75
N LEU A 89 30.23 -4.12 -48.30
CA LEU A 89 30.33 -2.96 -49.20
C LEU A 89 31.77 -2.83 -49.71
N THR A 90 31.91 -2.70 -51.04
CA THR A 90 33.20 -2.47 -51.69
C THR A 90 33.13 -1.25 -52.61
N PRO A 91 34.23 -0.53 -52.85
CA PRO A 91 35.53 -0.65 -52.16
C PRO A 91 35.46 -0.22 -50.68
N ASN A 92 36.53 -0.49 -49.92
CA ASN A 92 36.56 -0.24 -48.47
C ASN A 92 36.71 1.24 -48.09
N ASP A 93 36.93 2.11 -49.07
CA ASP A 93 36.96 3.56 -48.97
C ASP A 93 35.64 4.23 -49.38
N ALA A 94 34.62 3.47 -49.78
CA ALA A 94 33.32 4.01 -50.16
C ALA A 94 32.50 4.43 -48.92
N GLU A 95 32.27 5.72 -48.74
CA GLU A 95 31.28 6.20 -47.78
C GLU A 95 29.85 5.99 -48.31
N LYS A 96 28.95 5.47 -47.48
CA LYS A 96 27.56 5.25 -47.90
C LYS A 96 26.59 5.32 -46.73
N ILE A 97 25.45 5.97 -46.95
CA ILE A 97 24.24 5.77 -46.15
C ILE A 97 23.26 4.95 -47.00
N VAL A 98 22.72 3.87 -46.44
CA VAL A 98 21.81 2.96 -47.15
C VAL A 98 20.74 2.43 -46.22
N PHE A 99 19.54 2.27 -46.77
CA PHE A 99 18.44 1.56 -46.12
C PHE A 99 18.58 0.09 -46.47
N VAL A 100 18.55 -0.77 -45.47
CA VAL A 100 18.68 -2.22 -45.68
C VAL A 100 17.55 -2.95 -45.01
N ARG A 101 17.17 -4.08 -45.60
CA ARG A 101 16.18 -5.01 -45.07
C ARG A 101 16.73 -6.43 -45.11
N ASN A 102 16.54 -7.17 -44.03
CA ASN A 102 16.79 -8.61 -44.00
C ASN A 102 15.47 -9.38 -44.15
N SER A 103 15.26 -10.01 -45.31
CA SER A 103 14.13 -10.87 -45.63
C SER A 103 14.56 -12.32 -45.87
N LEU A 104 15.68 -12.76 -45.29
CA LEU A 104 16.13 -14.14 -45.40
C LEU A 104 15.10 -15.11 -44.78
N SER A 105 15.07 -16.34 -45.25
CA SER A 105 14.26 -17.39 -44.65
C SER A 105 14.84 -17.86 -43.31
N SER A 106 14.10 -18.70 -42.58
CA SER A 106 14.59 -19.46 -41.41
C SER A 106 15.23 -18.63 -40.28
N ASN A 107 14.77 -17.39 -40.08
CA ASN A 107 15.24 -16.47 -39.02
C ASN A 107 16.77 -16.21 -39.07
N ARG A 108 17.37 -16.17 -40.27
CA ARG A 108 18.81 -15.89 -40.44
C ARG A 108 19.12 -14.41 -40.34
N SER A 109 20.25 -14.07 -39.71
CA SER A 109 20.82 -12.73 -39.67
C SER A 109 21.64 -12.42 -40.93
N VAL A 110 21.83 -11.14 -41.22
CA VAL A 110 22.81 -10.64 -42.21
C VAL A 110 23.84 -9.79 -41.46
N ILE A 111 25.11 -10.14 -41.58
CA ILE A 111 26.23 -9.29 -41.17
C ILE A 111 26.57 -8.36 -42.33
N LEU A 112 26.54 -7.06 -42.08
CA LEU A 112 26.97 -6.02 -42.99
C LEU A 112 28.26 -5.40 -42.50
N PHE A 113 29.29 -5.42 -43.35
CA PHE A 113 30.61 -4.91 -43.02
C PHE A 113 31.27 -4.19 -44.20
N GLN A 114 32.38 -3.52 -43.93
CA GLN A 114 33.25 -2.93 -44.94
C GLN A 114 34.72 -3.16 -44.56
N GLY A 115 35.55 -3.49 -45.55
CA GLY A 115 36.94 -3.88 -45.28
C GLY A 115 37.03 -5.27 -44.64
N THR A 116 37.71 -5.36 -43.49
CA THR A 116 37.89 -6.62 -42.76
C THR A 116 36.88 -6.72 -41.63
N TYR A 117 36.09 -7.79 -41.61
CA TYR A 117 35.04 -8.00 -40.61
C TYR A 117 35.59 -7.94 -39.17
N ASN A 118 34.89 -7.18 -38.32
CA ASN A 118 35.10 -7.05 -36.89
C ASN A 118 33.75 -6.85 -36.18
N ALA A 119 33.42 -7.74 -35.25
CA ALA A 119 32.14 -7.71 -34.53
C ALA A 119 31.86 -6.41 -33.76
N SER A 120 32.87 -5.63 -33.40
CA SER A 120 32.72 -4.33 -32.74
C SER A 120 32.49 -3.16 -33.71
N ASN A 121 32.87 -3.32 -34.98
CA ASN A 121 32.82 -2.26 -35.99
C ASN A 121 31.64 -2.44 -36.96
N ASP A 122 31.15 -3.67 -37.09
CA ASP A 122 30.19 -4.06 -38.10
C ASP A 122 28.80 -4.34 -37.52
N PHE A 123 27.81 -4.45 -38.41
CA PHE A 123 26.41 -4.49 -38.00
C PHE A 123 25.78 -5.84 -38.31
N GLU A 124 25.16 -6.47 -37.30
CA GLU A 124 24.30 -7.64 -37.50
C GLU A 124 22.83 -7.20 -37.59
N LEU A 125 22.23 -7.40 -38.77
CA LEU A 125 20.82 -7.16 -39.01
C LEU A 125 20.04 -8.46 -38.80
N ALA A 126 19.27 -8.52 -37.71
CA ALA A 126 18.39 -9.63 -37.41
C ALA A 126 17.31 -9.81 -38.49
N ASN A 127 16.76 -11.02 -38.57
CA ASN A 127 15.72 -11.35 -39.54
C ASN A 127 14.47 -10.46 -39.41
N GLY A 128 13.90 -10.07 -40.55
CA GLY A 128 12.69 -9.25 -40.62
C GLY A 128 12.87 -7.81 -40.16
N LYS A 129 14.12 -7.35 -39.94
CA LYS A 129 14.43 -5.98 -39.52
C LYS A 129 14.89 -5.13 -40.69
N ASP A 130 14.58 -3.84 -40.59
CA ASP A 130 15.10 -2.79 -41.43
C ASP A 130 16.08 -1.93 -40.62
N ALA A 131 17.11 -1.39 -41.28
CA ALA A 131 18.03 -0.44 -40.67
C ALA A 131 18.49 0.63 -41.67
N VAL A 132 18.81 1.81 -41.15
CA VAL A 132 19.58 2.82 -41.89
C VAL A 132 21.01 2.73 -41.40
N LEU A 133 21.90 2.34 -42.29
CA LEU A 133 23.31 2.08 -41.96
C LEU A 133 24.21 3.11 -42.64
N LYS A 134 25.25 3.52 -41.91
CA LYS A 134 26.36 4.33 -42.40
C LYS A 134 27.61 3.46 -42.48
N PHE A 135 28.18 3.36 -43.68
CA PHE A 135 29.50 2.82 -43.97
C PHE A 135 30.51 3.97 -43.96
N SER A 136 31.58 3.85 -43.16
CA SER A 136 32.51 4.94 -42.91
C SER A 136 33.55 5.18 -44.01
N GLY A 137 33.79 4.22 -44.91
CA GLY A 137 34.83 4.35 -45.94
C GLY A 137 36.25 4.51 -45.38
N SER A 138 36.54 4.07 -44.15
CA SER A 138 37.87 4.25 -43.53
C SER A 138 38.85 3.11 -43.82
N GLY A 139 38.68 2.38 -44.92
CA GLY A 139 39.59 1.33 -45.36
C GLY A 139 39.38 0.00 -44.62
N SER A 140 40.46 -0.70 -44.25
CA SER A 140 40.35 -2.03 -43.62
C SER A 140 39.63 -2.02 -42.27
N GLY A 141 39.63 -0.89 -41.56
CA GLY A 141 38.95 -0.72 -40.27
C GLY A 141 37.68 0.11 -40.38
N ALA A 142 37.00 0.07 -41.53
CA ALA A 142 35.72 0.72 -41.70
C ALA A 142 34.68 0.22 -40.69
N THR A 143 33.74 1.09 -40.36
CA THR A 143 32.63 0.79 -39.46
C THR A 143 31.31 0.86 -40.20
N VAL A 144 30.36 0.03 -39.76
CA VAL A 144 28.97 0.03 -40.18
C VAL A 144 28.11 0.32 -38.98
N THR A 145 27.57 1.54 -38.90
CA THR A 145 26.80 2.01 -37.74
C THR A 145 25.36 2.32 -38.09
N GLN A 146 24.45 2.11 -37.15
CA GLN A 146 23.05 2.49 -37.33
C GLN A 146 22.87 3.99 -37.11
N VAL A 147 22.28 4.69 -38.09
CA VAL A 147 22.21 6.16 -38.10
C VAL A 147 21.36 6.73 -36.95
N PHE A 148 20.33 5.99 -36.50
CA PHE A 148 19.35 6.49 -35.53
C PHE A 148 19.52 5.92 -34.12
N VAL A 149 20.62 5.22 -33.81
CA VAL A 149 20.84 4.64 -32.47
C VAL A 149 20.97 5.73 -31.39
N ASP A 150 21.61 6.85 -31.73
CA ASP A 150 21.82 8.01 -30.85
C ASP A 150 20.99 9.23 -31.29
N LEU A 151 19.79 8.99 -31.84
CA LEU A 151 18.93 10.07 -32.30
C LEU A 151 18.52 10.99 -31.14
N LEU A 152 18.92 12.26 -31.20
CA LEU A 152 18.48 13.29 -30.26
C LEU A 152 17.01 13.70 -30.52
N ALA A 153 16.06 13.00 -29.92
CA ALA A 153 14.62 13.26 -30.02
C ALA A 153 14.10 14.13 -28.86
N THR A 154 14.55 15.38 -28.76
CA THR A 154 14.33 16.29 -27.61
C THR A 154 12.87 16.41 -27.18
N THR A 155 11.94 16.65 -28.11
CA THR A 155 10.51 16.81 -27.80
C THR A 155 9.88 15.53 -27.26
N VAL A 156 10.28 14.36 -27.76
CA VAL A 156 9.75 13.07 -27.31
C VAL A 156 10.26 12.76 -25.90
N SER A 157 11.56 12.88 -25.65
CA SER A 157 12.15 12.69 -24.32
C SER A 157 11.62 13.67 -23.29
N ALA A 158 11.46 14.95 -23.66
CA ALA A 158 10.95 15.98 -22.76
C ALA A 158 9.49 15.70 -22.36
N ASN A 159 8.64 15.36 -23.33
CA ASN A 159 7.23 15.05 -23.04
C ASN A 159 7.08 13.77 -22.21
N LEU A 160 7.86 12.72 -22.50
CA LEU A 160 7.78 11.47 -21.74
C LEU A 160 8.22 11.68 -20.28
N THR A 161 9.34 12.37 -20.08
CA THR A 161 9.87 12.67 -18.73
C THR A 161 8.95 13.63 -17.99
N GLY A 162 8.48 14.70 -18.64
CA GLY A 162 7.63 15.71 -18.01
C GLY A 162 6.22 15.19 -17.70
N ASN A 163 5.53 14.63 -18.69
CA ASN A 163 4.13 14.26 -18.53
C ASN A 163 3.95 12.94 -17.77
N VAL A 164 4.76 11.91 -18.04
CA VAL A 164 4.58 10.62 -17.38
C VAL A 164 5.15 10.68 -15.98
N THR A 165 6.42 11.06 -15.80
CA THR A 165 7.01 11.12 -14.46
C THR A 165 6.34 12.21 -13.61
N GLY A 166 6.12 13.40 -14.17
CA GLY A 166 5.52 14.52 -13.44
C GLY A 166 4.06 14.28 -13.07
N ASN A 167 3.20 13.97 -14.04
CA ASN A 167 1.77 13.86 -13.76
C ASN A 167 1.41 12.56 -13.04
N VAL A 168 2.02 11.43 -13.40
CA VAL A 168 1.69 10.15 -12.74
C VAL A 168 2.26 10.13 -11.33
N THR A 169 3.53 10.50 -11.12
CA THR A 169 4.10 10.53 -9.76
C THR A 169 3.43 11.60 -8.91
N GLY A 170 3.19 12.80 -9.45
CA GLY A 170 2.53 13.89 -8.74
C GLY A 170 1.10 13.56 -8.35
N ALA A 171 0.28 13.09 -9.30
CA ALA A 171 -1.12 12.78 -9.03
C ALA A 171 -1.28 11.52 -8.18
N VAL A 172 -0.52 10.46 -8.42
CA VAL A 172 -0.64 9.20 -7.66
C VAL A 172 -0.05 9.37 -6.28
N THR A 173 1.19 9.84 -6.13
CA THR A 173 1.81 10.00 -4.80
C THR A 173 1.10 11.09 -4.01
N GLY A 174 0.79 12.23 -4.63
CA GLY A 174 0.12 13.35 -3.97
C GLY A 174 -1.31 13.01 -3.52
N ASN A 175 -2.14 12.48 -4.41
CA ASN A 175 -3.53 12.20 -4.05
C ASN A 175 -3.66 10.94 -3.19
N VAL A 176 -2.90 9.87 -3.47
CA VAL A 176 -3.02 8.64 -2.68
C VAL A 176 -2.40 8.83 -1.31
N THR A 177 -1.18 9.37 -1.19
CA THR A 177 -0.55 9.58 0.12
C THR A 177 -1.25 10.69 0.90
N GLY A 178 -1.58 11.80 0.25
CA GLY A 178 -2.25 12.94 0.88
C GLY A 178 -3.64 12.60 1.37
N ASN A 179 -4.49 11.99 0.54
CA ASN A 179 -5.86 11.65 0.95
C ASN A 179 -5.88 10.45 1.89
N LEU A 180 -5.02 9.44 1.70
CA LEU A 180 -5.02 8.27 2.59
C LEU A 180 -4.47 8.63 3.97
N THR A 181 -3.39 9.42 4.05
CA THR A 181 -2.86 9.84 5.36
C THR A 181 -3.77 10.88 6.01
N GLY A 182 -4.21 11.88 5.25
CA GLY A 182 -5.05 12.97 5.74
C GLY A 182 -6.42 12.51 6.21
N ASN A 183 -7.13 11.74 5.40
CA ASN A 183 -8.49 11.30 5.75
C ASN A 183 -8.44 10.15 6.75
N VAL A 184 -7.64 9.11 6.55
CA VAL A 184 -7.68 7.93 7.44
C VAL A 184 -7.01 8.20 8.78
N THR A 185 -5.90 8.95 8.84
CA THR A 185 -5.27 9.29 10.13
C THR A 185 -5.98 10.45 10.81
N GLY A 186 -6.41 11.45 10.05
CA GLY A 186 -7.15 12.61 10.57
C GLY A 186 -8.52 12.24 11.14
N ASP A 187 -9.26 11.37 10.46
CA ASP A 187 -10.57 10.91 10.96
C ASP A 187 -10.42 9.90 12.12
N LEU A 188 -9.32 9.15 12.21
CA LEU A 188 -9.06 8.21 13.31
C LEU A 188 -8.44 8.87 14.55
N THR A 189 -7.77 10.02 14.40
CA THR A 189 -7.31 10.86 15.54
C THR A 189 -8.29 11.97 15.91
N GLY A 190 -9.23 12.29 15.01
CA GLY A 190 -10.35 13.20 15.23
C GLY A 190 -11.54 12.52 15.93
N ASN A 191 -12.65 13.25 16.05
CA ASN A 191 -13.87 12.75 16.69
C ASN A 191 -14.44 11.56 15.90
N VAL A 192 -14.37 10.35 16.48
CA VAL A 192 -15.05 9.17 15.94
C VAL A 192 -16.56 9.37 16.11
N THR A 193 -17.27 9.62 15.00
CA THR A 193 -18.73 9.66 14.96
C THR A 193 -19.27 8.31 14.46
N GLY A 194 -19.59 7.40 15.38
CA GLY A 194 -20.12 6.07 15.02
C GLY A 194 -20.11 5.04 16.15
N ASN A 195 -20.60 3.83 15.85
CA ASN A 195 -20.52 2.69 16.77
C ASN A 195 -19.08 2.19 16.86
N VAL A 196 -18.56 2.04 18.09
CA VAL A 196 -17.24 1.44 18.34
C VAL A 196 -17.44 0.02 18.87
N THR A 197 -16.86 -0.96 18.19
CA THR A 197 -16.79 -2.34 18.67
C THR A 197 -15.36 -2.64 19.15
N GLY A 198 -15.23 -3.21 20.34
CA GLY A 198 -13.93 -3.60 20.92
C GLY A 198 -13.59 -2.87 22.22
N ASN A 199 -12.34 -2.99 22.64
CA ASN A 199 -11.85 -2.38 23.89
C ASN A 199 -11.63 -0.88 23.70
N VAL A 200 -12.09 -0.07 24.66
CA VAL A 200 -11.88 1.38 24.68
C VAL A 200 -11.09 1.75 25.93
N THR A 201 -9.95 2.41 25.74
CA THR A 201 -9.18 3.04 26.82
C THR A 201 -9.40 4.54 26.77
N SER A 202 -10.05 5.10 27.79
CA SER A 202 -10.25 6.55 27.92
C SER A 202 -9.40 7.08 29.06
N THR A 203 -8.58 8.10 28.78
CA THR A 203 -7.77 8.80 29.79
C THR A 203 -8.44 10.07 30.32
N GLY A 204 -9.60 10.43 29.75
CA GLY A 204 -10.36 11.64 30.08
C GLY A 204 -11.78 11.34 30.60
N SER A 205 -12.58 12.40 30.72
CA SER A 205 -13.99 12.27 31.07
C SER A 205 -14.80 11.74 29.87
N SER A 206 -15.57 10.69 30.10
CA SER A 206 -16.49 10.12 29.10
C SER A 206 -17.93 10.36 29.54
N SER A 207 -18.78 10.82 28.62
CA SER A 207 -20.20 11.01 28.88
C SER A 207 -21.01 10.01 28.07
N PHE A 208 -21.87 9.26 28.75
CA PHE A 208 -22.77 8.29 28.16
C PHE A 208 -24.21 8.63 28.55
N SER A 209 -25.13 8.60 27.59
CA SER A 209 -26.56 8.75 27.87
C SER A 209 -27.14 7.53 28.59
N SER A 210 -26.59 6.34 28.30
CA SER A 210 -26.91 5.08 28.96
C SER A 210 -25.65 4.22 29.00
N ILE A 211 -25.43 3.53 30.12
CA ILE A 211 -24.35 2.57 30.29
C ILE A 211 -24.99 1.21 30.59
N ASP A 212 -24.59 0.18 29.84
CA ASP A 212 -24.93 -1.23 30.09
C ASP A 212 -23.63 -2.02 30.25
N VAL A 213 -23.51 -2.75 31.37
CA VAL A 213 -22.32 -3.52 31.73
C VAL A 213 -22.71 -4.98 31.88
N ASN A 214 -22.55 -5.76 30.81
CA ASN A 214 -22.91 -7.18 30.78
C ASN A 214 -21.85 -8.11 31.40
N GLY A 215 -20.69 -7.58 31.81
CA GLY A 215 -19.60 -8.33 32.44
C GLY A 215 -18.39 -7.46 32.79
N GLY A 216 -17.46 -8.03 33.54
CA GLY A 216 -16.27 -7.33 34.04
C GLY A 216 -16.43 -6.77 35.46
N ALA A 217 -15.44 -5.99 35.90
CA ALA A 217 -15.40 -5.34 37.21
C ALA A 217 -15.37 -3.81 37.06
N VAL A 218 -15.88 -3.11 38.08
CA VAL A 218 -15.76 -1.65 38.20
C VAL A 218 -14.80 -1.39 39.36
N ASP A 219 -13.51 -1.30 39.05
CA ASP A 219 -12.45 -1.19 40.05
C ASP A 219 -12.04 0.26 40.28
N GLY A 220 -11.81 0.62 41.55
CA GLY A 220 -11.28 1.93 41.95
C GLY A 220 -12.12 3.15 41.54
N THR A 221 -13.37 2.96 41.11
CA THR A 221 -14.21 4.00 40.52
C THR A 221 -15.35 4.39 41.48
N PRO A 222 -15.40 5.63 41.98
CA PRO A 222 -16.55 6.14 42.74
C PRO A 222 -17.80 6.22 41.87
N ILE A 223 -18.90 5.64 42.32
CA ILE A 223 -20.20 5.70 41.62
C ILE A 223 -21.10 6.72 42.32
N GLY A 224 -21.60 7.72 41.58
CA GLY A 224 -22.57 8.69 42.08
C GLY A 224 -22.02 9.77 43.04
N ALA A 225 -20.70 10.00 43.09
CA ALA A 225 -20.08 10.92 44.05
C ALA A 225 -20.49 12.41 43.86
N SER A 226 -20.62 12.88 42.61
CA SER A 226 -20.94 14.30 42.32
C SER A 226 -22.43 14.58 42.16
N SER A 227 -23.21 13.59 41.72
CA SER A 227 -24.66 13.69 41.53
C SER A 227 -25.26 12.32 41.77
N ALA A 228 -25.66 12.08 43.02
CA ALA A 228 -26.23 10.82 43.44
C ALA A 228 -27.66 10.65 42.91
N SER A 229 -28.04 9.41 42.61
CA SER A 229 -29.40 8.98 42.28
C SER A 229 -29.66 7.60 42.91
N THR A 230 -30.85 7.04 42.71
CA THR A 230 -31.22 5.72 43.24
C THR A 230 -30.43 4.60 42.54
N GLY A 231 -29.72 3.80 43.32
CA GLY A 231 -29.20 2.49 42.87
C GLY A 231 -30.17 1.39 43.27
N ALA A 232 -30.54 0.52 42.33
CA ALA A 232 -31.36 -0.67 42.59
C ALA A 232 -30.51 -1.91 42.35
N PHE A 233 -30.29 -2.72 43.39
CA PHE A 233 -29.53 -3.96 43.31
C PHE A 233 -30.43 -5.14 43.64
N THR A 234 -30.33 -6.22 42.85
CA THR A 234 -30.97 -7.50 43.22
C THR A 234 -30.24 -8.14 44.40
N THR A 235 -28.91 -8.04 44.40
CA THR A 235 -28.02 -8.48 45.49
C THR A 235 -26.88 -7.48 45.64
N LEU A 236 -26.58 -7.08 46.88
CA LEU A 236 -25.39 -6.29 47.22
C LEU A 236 -24.53 -7.11 48.17
N SER A 237 -23.32 -7.46 47.75
CA SER A 237 -22.34 -8.17 48.57
C SER A 237 -21.11 -7.28 48.76
N THR A 238 -20.76 -6.98 50.01
CA THR A 238 -19.59 -6.18 50.36
C THR A 238 -18.63 -7.03 51.19
N THR A 239 -17.34 -6.99 50.87
CA THR A 239 -16.30 -7.68 51.67
C THR A 239 -15.89 -6.90 52.92
N GLY A 240 -16.24 -5.62 52.98
CA GLY A 240 -16.02 -4.74 54.13
C GLY A 240 -17.31 -4.14 54.66
N THR A 241 -17.20 -2.98 55.30
CA THR A 241 -18.33 -2.28 55.92
C THR A 241 -19.17 -1.54 54.88
N ALA A 242 -20.49 -1.74 54.93
CA ALA A 242 -21.45 -0.85 54.28
C ALA A 242 -21.90 0.25 55.26
N THR A 243 -21.68 1.51 54.92
CA THR A 243 -22.13 2.66 55.73
C THR A 243 -23.42 3.22 55.15
N LEU A 244 -24.52 3.00 55.84
CA LEU A 244 -25.86 3.42 55.41
C LEU A 244 -26.45 4.32 56.50
N PRO A 245 -26.85 5.58 56.19
CA PRO A 245 -27.45 6.48 57.17
C PRO A 245 -28.73 5.92 57.79
N THR A 246 -29.48 5.17 56.99
CA THR A 246 -30.72 4.49 57.36
C THR A 246 -30.76 3.15 56.65
N VAL A 247 -31.20 2.12 57.35
CA VAL A 247 -31.36 0.77 56.80
C VAL A 247 -32.81 0.36 57.04
N ASP A 248 -33.51 -0.01 55.98
CA ASP A 248 -34.84 -0.61 56.04
C ASP A 248 -34.76 -2.08 55.61
N ILE A 249 -35.21 -2.99 56.47
CA ILE A 249 -35.20 -4.43 56.25
C ILE A 249 -36.62 -4.95 56.44
N ASN A 250 -37.35 -5.04 55.34
CA ASN A 250 -38.75 -5.49 55.34
C ASN A 250 -38.89 -7.02 55.44
N ALA A 251 -37.84 -7.77 55.08
CA ALA A 251 -37.81 -9.22 55.09
C ALA A 251 -36.37 -9.76 55.14
N GLY A 252 -36.20 -11.04 55.48
CA GLY A 252 -34.92 -11.73 55.56
C GLY A 252 -34.38 -11.88 56.98
N SER A 253 -33.18 -12.45 57.09
CA SER A 253 -32.48 -12.67 58.36
C SER A 253 -31.27 -11.75 58.47
N ILE A 254 -31.03 -11.24 59.67
CA ILE A 254 -29.73 -10.68 60.06
C ILE A 254 -29.03 -11.81 60.82
N ASP A 255 -28.05 -12.45 60.20
CA ASP A 255 -27.31 -13.57 60.82
C ASP A 255 -25.87 -13.15 61.13
N GLY A 256 -25.31 -13.70 62.22
CA GLY A 256 -23.92 -13.48 62.64
C GLY A 256 -23.51 -12.02 62.89
N THR A 257 -24.46 -11.10 63.05
CA THR A 257 -24.19 -9.65 63.11
C THR A 257 -24.56 -9.07 64.48
N ASN A 258 -23.60 -8.43 65.16
CA ASN A 258 -23.86 -7.67 66.37
C ASN A 258 -24.55 -6.34 66.03
N ILE A 259 -25.75 -6.12 66.54
CA ILE A 259 -26.49 -4.86 66.32
C ILE A 259 -26.10 -3.86 67.43
N GLY A 260 -25.60 -2.68 67.02
CA GLY A 260 -25.32 -1.57 67.94
C GLY A 260 -24.03 -1.69 68.77
N ALA A 261 -23.04 -2.51 68.37
CA ALA A 261 -21.88 -2.84 69.21
C ALA A 261 -20.95 -1.65 69.61
N SER A 262 -20.80 -0.62 68.76
CA SER A 262 -19.86 0.50 68.99
C SER A 262 -20.53 1.76 69.52
N THR A 263 -21.72 2.10 69.02
CA THR A 263 -22.53 3.23 69.50
C THR A 263 -23.99 2.79 69.50
N PRO A 264 -24.43 2.09 70.57
CA PRO A 264 -25.79 1.57 70.65
C PRO A 264 -26.80 2.73 70.67
N GLY A 265 -27.74 2.71 69.73
CA GLY A 265 -28.99 3.47 69.84
C GLY A 265 -30.08 2.63 70.51
N ALA A 266 -31.21 3.24 70.85
CA ALA A 266 -32.37 2.49 71.33
C ALA A 266 -32.95 1.61 70.20
N GLY A 267 -33.09 0.30 70.45
CA GLY A 267 -33.84 -0.61 69.59
C GLY A 267 -35.30 -0.69 70.03
N THR A 268 -36.24 -0.61 69.09
CA THR A 268 -37.67 -0.86 69.35
C THR A 268 -38.07 -2.15 68.67
N PHE A 269 -38.48 -3.16 69.43
CA PHE A 269 -38.93 -4.44 68.92
C PHE A 269 -40.41 -4.64 69.26
N ASN A 270 -41.25 -4.96 68.27
CA ASN A 270 -42.67 -5.29 68.53
C ASN A 270 -42.80 -6.60 69.32
N ALA A 271 -41.94 -7.56 69.03
CA ALA A 271 -41.76 -8.79 69.80
C ALA A 271 -40.27 -9.13 69.81
N LEU A 272 -39.75 -9.51 70.98
CA LEU A 272 -38.41 -10.08 71.12
C LEU A 272 -38.57 -11.58 71.38
N ALA A 273 -38.12 -12.40 70.44
CA ALA A 273 -37.99 -13.84 70.62
C ALA A 273 -36.50 -14.18 70.69
N THR A 274 -36.06 -14.78 71.79
CA THR A 274 -34.72 -15.33 71.93
C THR A 274 -34.75 -16.83 71.67
N THR A 275 -33.77 -17.35 70.94
CA THR A 275 -33.60 -18.80 70.74
C THR A 275 -32.85 -19.46 71.89
N GLY A 276 -32.18 -18.68 72.73
CA GLY A 276 -31.72 -19.14 74.04
C GLY A 276 -32.85 -19.07 75.06
N ASP A 277 -32.79 -19.94 76.07
CA ASP A 277 -33.74 -19.99 77.19
C ASP A 277 -33.63 -18.78 78.14
N ASN A 278 -32.94 -17.70 77.72
CA ASN A 278 -32.70 -16.53 78.54
C ASN A 278 -32.65 -15.21 77.73
N ILE A 279 -32.91 -14.14 78.47
CA ILE A 279 -32.53 -12.77 78.11
C ILE A 279 -31.46 -12.36 79.11
N ARG A 280 -30.32 -11.89 78.63
CA ARG A 280 -29.20 -11.47 79.47
C ARG A 280 -29.13 -9.94 79.51
N ILE A 281 -29.10 -9.38 80.71
CA ILE A 281 -28.76 -7.98 80.98
C ILE A 281 -27.36 -8.02 81.59
N ASP A 282 -26.38 -7.43 80.91
CA ASP A 282 -24.97 -7.55 81.32
C ASP A 282 -24.59 -6.64 82.50
N THR A 283 -25.22 -5.48 82.57
CA THR A 283 -24.92 -4.46 83.58
C THR A 283 -26.03 -4.46 84.64
N SER A 284 -25.69 -4.86 85.86
CA SER A 284 -26.61 -4.75 87.01
C SER A 284 -26.87 -3.28 87.36
N GLN A 285 -28.09 -2.99 87.81
CA GLN A 285 -28.51 -1.66 88.26
C GLN A 285 -29.44 -1.81 89.46
N THR A 286 -28.99 -1.32 90.62
CA THR A 286 -29.82 -1.24 91.84
C THR A 286 -30.42 0.16 91.97
N PRO A 287 -31.74 0.35 91.85
CA PRO A 287 -32.38 1.63 92.15
C PRO A 287 -32.11 2.04 93.61
N ALA A 288 -31.64 3.27 93.82
CA ALA A 288 -31.25 3.77 95.15
C ALA A 288 -32.40 3.76 96.17
N ASN A 289 -33.65 3.92 95.70
CA ASN A 289 -34.87 3.82 96.48
C ASN A 289 -36.08 3.60 95.55
N SER A 290 -37.28 3.40 96.11
CA SER A 290 -38.51 3.17 95.34
C SER A 290 -38.92 4.33 94.43
N SER A 291 -38.34 5.52 94.63
CA SER A 291 -38.61 6.74 93.87
C SER A 291 -37.41 7.20 93.03
N ALA A 292 -36.41 6.34 92.82
CA ALA A 292 -35.24 6.65 92.00
C ALA A 292 -35.63 6.88 90.53
N SER A 293 -34.81 7.65 89.81
CA SER A 293 -35.04 7.92 88.38
C SER A 293 -35.21 6.63 87.59
N GLY A 294 -36.26 6.54 86.78
CA GLY A 294 -36.52 5.37 85.94
C GLY A 294 -37.69 5.57 85.00
N THR A 295 -37.68 4.87 83.87
CA THR A 295 -38.76 4.93 82.87
C THR A 295 -39.69 3.73 83.02
N LYS A 296 -41.01 3.92 82.85
CA LYS A 296 -41.97 2.81 82.92
C LYS A 296 -41.58 1.68 81.97
N GLY A 297 -41.54 0.45 82.48
CA GLY A 297 -41.16 -0.75 81.73
C GLY A 297 -39.68 -1.12 81.83
N GLU A 298 -38.84 -0.24 82.41
CA GLU A 298 -37.44 -0.55 82.69
C GLU A 298 -37.34 -1.71 83.70
N ILE A 299 -36.52 -2.70 83.36
CA ILE A 299 -36.21 -3.85 84.21
C ILE A 299 -34.73 -3.77 84.55
N ALA A 300 -34.44 -3.88 85.84
CA ALA A 300 -33.08 -3.88 86.36
C ALA A 300 -32.93 -5.05 87.34
N TYR A 301 -31.69 -5.42 87.66
CA TYR A 301 -31.42 -6.49 88.60
C TYR A 301 -30.16 -6.19 89.40
N ASP A 302 -30.07 -6.83 90.56
CA ASP A 302 -28.82 -7.06 91.28
C ASP A 302 -28.77 -8.50 91.80
N THR A 303 -27.84 -8.78 92.72
CA THR A 303 -27.65 -10.12 93.29
C THR A 303 -28.90 -10.63 94.02
N ASP A 304 -29.68 -9.72 94.60
CA ASP A 304 -30.72 -10.07 95.57
C ASP A 304 -32.14 -9.80 95.04
N TYR A 305 -32.32 -8.96 94.01
CA TYR A 305 -33.63 -8.54 93.53
C TYR A 305 -33.71 -8.34 92.01
N ILE A 306 -34.89 -8.59 91.46
CA ILE A 306 -35.32 -8.02 90.18
C ILE A 306 -36.17 -6.79 90.47
N TYR A 307 -35.89 -5.70 89.78
CA TYR A 307 -36.59 -4.42 89.87
C TYR A 307 -37.37 -4.14 88.58
N VAL A 308 -38.60 -3.66 88.72
CA VAL A 308 -39.44 -3.22 87.60
C VAL A 308 -39.97 -1.83 87.89
N CYS A 309 -39.68 -0.89 87.00
CA CYS A 309 -40.23 0.46 87.05
C CYS A 309 -41.66 0.45 86.50
N VAL A 310 -42.65 0.56 87.37
CA VAL A 310 -44.08 0.38 87.00
C VAL A 310 -44.75 1.69 86.56
N ALA A 311 -44.15 2.82 86.90
CA ALA A 311 -44.50 4.17 86.47
C ALA A 311 -43.23 5.03 86.59
N THR A 312 -43.20 6.22 85.96
CA THR A 312 -42.04 7.13 86.04
C THR A 312 -41.59 7.31 87.48
N ASN A 313 -40.32 7.03 87.75
CA ASN A 313 -39.69 7.09 89.07
C ASN A 313 -40.44 6.29 90.14
N THR A 314 -41.03 5.14 89.80
CA THR A 314 -41.75 4.28 90.75
C THR A 314 -41.34 2.83 90.55
N TRP A 315 -40.50 2.33 91.45
CA TRP A 315 -39.92 0.99 91.37
C TRP A 315 -40.61 0.01 92.31
N LYS A 316 -40.86 -1.20 91.80
CA LYS A 316 -41.18 -2.38 92.59
C LYS A 316 -40.07 -3.41 92.44
N ARG A 317 -39.93 -4.30 93.41
CA ARG A 317 -38.92 -5.37 93.37
C ARG A 317 -39.48 -6.71 93.82
N VAL A 318 -38.88 -7.78 93.35
CA VAL A 318 -39.09 -9.16 93.83
C VAL A 318 -37.76 -9.70 94.32
N ALA A 319 -37.76 -10.33 95.50
CA ALA A 319 -36.56 -10.96 96.05
C ALA A 319 -36.19 -12.19 95.22
N LEU A 320 -34.91 -12.31 94.92
CA LEU A 320 -34.31 -13.50 94.36
C LEU A 320 -33.91 -14.42 95.51
N SER A 321 -34.08 -15.72 95.29
CA SER A 321 -33.59 -16.75 96.17
C SER A 321 -32.95 -17.83 95.32
N THR A 322 -31.88 -18.44 95.81
CA THR A 322 -31.33 -19.64 95.20
C THR A 322 -32.39 -20.75 95.25
N PHE A 323 -32.67 -21.36 94.11
CA PHE A 323 -33.52 -22.55 94.02
C PHE A 323 -32.67 -23.82 94.07
#